data_AF-A0A6P0WZJ3-F1
#
_entry.id   AF-A0A6P0WZJ3-F1
#
_cell.length_a   1.000
_cell.length_b   1.000
_cell.length_c   1.000
_cell.angle_alpha   90.00
_cell.angle_beta   90.00
_cell.angle_gamma   90.00
#
_symmetry.space_group_name_H-M   'P 1'
#
loop_
_entity.id
_entity.type
_entity.pdbx_description
1 polymer ?
#
loop_
_entity_poly.entity_id
_entity_poly.type
_entity_poly.pdbx_seq_one_letter_code
_entity_poly.pdbx_strand_id
1 'polypeptide(L)'
;MAQERPPLEEMTLRQLRKVASDYGISRYSRMRKAQLLAEIQKVQHTNISNTLSVAVEAQPEVEAAKFELGQEDREGATLASVDEGLADLPEGYGESRIVLMPRDPQWAYTYWDVPNEHKENLRSQGGQQLALRIYDATDINLDYQSPHSIQEYPCDE
;
A
#
# COMPACT_ATOMS: atom_id res chain seq x y z
N MET A 1 -14.47 29.11 18.27
CA MET A 1 -13.14 29.55 18.75
C MET A 1 -12.13 29.01 17.76
N ALA A 2 -11.38 29.88 17.08
CA ALA A 2 -10.44 29.48 16.04
C ALA A 2 -9.29 28.70 16.68
N GLN A 3 -9.22 27.40 16.42
CA GLN A 3 -8.04 26.61 16.77
C GLN A 3 -6.93 27.07 15.82
N GLU A 4 -6.01 27.88 16.33
CA GLU A 4 -4.81 28.26 15.61
C GLU A 4 -4.07 26.98 15.22
N ARG A 5 -4.02 26.72 13.91
CA ARG A 5 -3.39 25.52 13.38
C ARG A 5 -1.89 25.64 13.68
N PRO A 6 -1.28 24.65 14.35
CA PRO A 6 0.16 24.67 14.58
C PRO A 6 0.90 24.77 13.24
N PRO A 7 2.09 25.37 13.22
CA PRO A 7 2.87 25.52 11.99
C PRO A 7 3.11 24.16 11.34
N LEU A 8 3.07 24.10 10.00
CA LEU A 8 3.14 22.84 9.23
C LEU A 8 4.31 21.96 9.66
N GLU A 9 5.45 22.57 10.00
CA GLU A 9 6.69 21.89 10.36
C GLU A 9 6.57 21.05 11.66
N GLU A 10 5.73 21.51 12.60
CA GLU A 10 5.46 20.84 13.88
C GLU A 10 4.39 19.75 13.76
N MET A 11 3.65 19.70 12.64
CA MET A 11 2.60 18.71 12.43
C MET A 11 3.16 17.28 12.34
N THR A 12 2.44 16.34 12.92
CA THR A 12 2.70 14.90 12.78
C THR A 12 2.44 14.42 11.35
N LEU A 13 3.03 13.29 10.93
CA LEU A 13 2.82 12.72 9.60
C LEU A 13 1.33 12.43 9.32
N ARG A 14 0.57 12.05 10.36
CA ARG A 14 -0.90 11.88 10.30
C ARG A 14 -1.60 13.21 10.02
N GLN A 15 -1.26 14.26 10.74
CA GLN A 15 -1.82 15.60 10.54
C GLN A 15 -1.47 16.14 9.15
N LEU A 16 -0.24 15.92 8.66
CA LEU A 16 0.17 16.29 7.31
C LEU A 16 -0.58 15.49 6.24
N ARG A 17 -0.86 14.21 6.44
CA ARG A 17 -1.71 13.43 5.51
C ARG A 17 -3.15 13.93 5.50
N LYS A 18 -3.71 14.31 6.64
CA LYS A 18 -5.04 14.92 6.73
C LYS A 18 -5.08 16.23 5.95
N VAL A 19 -4.10 17.10 6.17
CA VAL A 19 -3.95 18.35 5.44
C VAL A 19 -3.75 18.10 3.93
N ALA A 20 -2.88 17.15 3.54
CA ALA A 20 -2.67 16.80 2.13
C ALA A 20 -3.94 16.25 1.46
N SER A 21 -4.77 15.50 2.18
CA SER A 21 -6.09 15.06 1.72
C SER A 21 -7.03 16.24 1.51
N ASP A 22 -7.08 17.18 2.46
CA ASP A 22 -7.90 18.39 2.35
C ASP A 22 -7.47 19.28 1.16
N TYR A 23 -6.17 19.27 0.82
CA TYR A 23 -5.59 19.95 -0.35
C TYR A 23 -5.63 19.12 -1.65
N GLY A 24 -6.19 17.91 -1.63
CA GLY A 24 -6.32 17.06 -2.84
C GLY A 24 -5.01 16.53 -3.43
N ILE A 25 -3.95 16.43 -2.63
CA ILE A 25 -2.62 15.98 -3.08
C ILE A 25 -2.65 14.48 -3.37
N SER A 26 -2.41 14.06 -4.61
CA SER A 26 -2.42 12.63 -4.95
C SER A 26 -1.29 11.85 -4.27
N ARG A 27 -1.54 10.56 -3.94
CA ARG A 27 -0.55 9.63 -3.36
C ARG A 27 0.04 10.08 -2.00
N TYR A 28 -0.57 11.04 -1.32
CA TYR A 28 -0.19 11.55 0.00
C TYR A 28 0.04 10.44 1.05
N SER A 29 -0.70 9.34 0.98
CA SER A 29 -0.53 8.19 1.88
C SER A 29 0.85 7.52 1.77
N ARG A 30 1.46 7.54 0.58
CA ARG A 30 2.76 6.89 0.30
C ARG A 30 3.96 7.82 0.55
N MET A 31 3.71 9.11 0.78
CA MET A 31 4.73 10.13 0.96
C MET A 31 5.26 10.16 2.39
N ARG A 32 6.55 10.45 2.55
CA ARG A 32 7.18 10.69 3.87
C ARG A 32 6.92 12.13 4.33
N LYS A 33 7.13 12.43 5.63
CA LYS A 33 6.91 13.77 6.24
C LYS A 33 7.48 14.91 5.37
N ALA A 34 8.73 14.78 4.92
CA ALA A 34 9.38 15.77 4.06
C ALA A 34 8.70 15.96 2.69
N GLN A 35 8.23 14.88 2.07
CA GLN A 35 7.52 14.95 0.78
C GLN A 35 6.12 15.55 0.95
N LEU A 36 5.41 15.20 2.03
CA LEU A 36 4.12 15.82 2.35
C LEU A 36 4.27 17.31 2.60
N LEU A 37 5.26 17.72 3.39
CA LEU A 37 5.56 19.13 3.64
C LEU A 37 5.87 19.88 2.35
N ALA A 38 6.75 19.32 1.51
CA ALA A 38 7.09 19.93 0.22
C ALA A 38 5.87 20.09 -0.68
N GLU A 39 5.01 19.07 -0.79
CA GLU A 39 3.85 19.12 -1.68
C GLU A 39 2.73 20.01 -1.11
N ILE A 40 2.54 20.04 0.21
CA ILE A 40 1.61 20.96 0.88
C ILE A 40 2.10 22.40 0.77
N GLN A 41 3.39 22.67 1.02
CA GLN A 41 3.99 23.99 0.84
C GLN A 41 3.90 24.41 -0.62
N LYS A 42 4.16 23.51 -1.58
CA LYS A 42 4.02 23.79 -3.01
C LYS A 42 2.58 24.13 -3.37
N VAL A 43 1.58 23.39 -2.89
CA VAL A 43 0.15 23.71 -3.10
C VAL A 43 -0.21 25.06 -2.47
N GLN A 44 0.25 25.32 -1.25
CA GLN A 44 0.09 26.61 -0.58
C GLN A 44 0.76 27.72 -1.38
N HIS A 45 2.01 27.56 -1.81
CA HIS A 45 2.76 28.50 -2.65
C HIS A 45 2.16 28.67 -4.05
N THR A 46 1.47 27.68 -4.64
CA THR A 46 0.71 27.89 -5.88
C THR A 46 -0.59 28.63 -5.62
N ASN A 47 -1.30 28.37 -4.53
CA ASN A 47 -2.48 29.16 -4.14
C ASN A 47 -2.09 30.59 -3.77
N ILE A 48 -0.97 30.73 -3.06
CA ILE A 48 -0.29 31.95 -2.67
C ILE A 48 0.22 32.65 -3.91
N SER A 49 0.89 32.01 -4.87
CA SER A 49 1.36 32.65 -6.12
C SER A 49 0.20 33.06 -7.03
N ASN A 50 -0.91 32.32 -7.00
CA ASN A 50 -2.17 32.73 -7.63
C ASN A 50 -2.82 33.93 -6.91
N THR A 51 -2.50 34.19 -5.64
CA THR A 51 -2.89 35.40 -4.89
C THR A 51 -1.79 36.45 -4.74
N LEU A 52 -0.52 36.13 -5.05
CA LEU A 52 0.73 36.86 -4.76
C LEU A 52 1.65 36.98 -5.98
N SER A 53 1.08 36.90 -7.18
CA SER A 53 1.37 37.93 -8.20
C SER A 53 1.20 39.38 -7.66
N VAL A 54 0.75 39.53 -6.40
CA VAL A 54 0.67 40.75 -5.59
C VAL A 54 1.81 40.96 -4.55
N ALA A 55 2.55 39.98 -3.99
CA ALA A 55 3.62 40.31 -3.01
C ALA A 55 4.66 39.20 -2.70
N VAL A 56 5.78 39.22 -3.44
CA VAL A 56 7.18 39.40 -2.98
C VAL A 56 7.69 38.76 -1.64
N GLU A 57 8.71 37.89 -1.82
CA GLU A 57 9.96 37.64 -1.06
C GLU A 57 10.08 36.84 0.27
N ALA A 58 11.19 36.08 0.27
CA ALA A 58 12.12 35.74 1.37
C ALA A 58 12.07 34.33 2.02
N GLN A 59 13.13 33.55 1.74
CA GLN A 59 13.67 32.43 2.54
C GLN A 59 14.55 33.00 3.71
N PRO A 60 15.30 32.25 4.56
CA PRO A 60 15.54 30.79 4.69
C PRO A 60 15.63 30.26 6.16
N GLU A 61 16.08 28.99 6.31
CA GLU A 61 17.00 28.49 7.37
C GLU A 61 16.41 27.76 8.61
N VAL A 62 16.52 26.42 8.66
CA VAL A 62 16.55 25.66 9.93
C VAL A 62 17.40 24.39 9.82
N GLU A 63 18.72 24.51 10.02
CA GLU A 63 19.57 23.44 10.55
C GLU A 63 19.51 23.53 12.09
N ALA A 64 18.80 22.62 12.77
CA ALA A 64 19.08 22.14 14.15
C ALA A 64 17.78 21.66 14.84
N ALA A 65 17.43 20.39 14.68
CA ALA A 65 16.54 19.70 15.63
C ALA A 65 16.74 18.18 15.50
N LYS A 66 17.98 17.74 15.70
CA LYS A 66 18.32 16.31 15.76
C LYS A 66 18.12 15.88 17.22
N PHE A 67 17.03 15.18 17.48
CA PHE A 67 16.69 14.50 18.74
C PHE A 67 16.11 15.34 19.88
N GLU A 68 14.81 15.64 19.79
CA GLU A 68 13.95 15.66 20.97
C GLU A 68 12.81 14.65 20.76
N LEU A 69 12.87 13.53 21.47
CA LEU A 69 11.76 12.58 21.56
C LEU A 69 10.78 13.12 22.59
N GLY A 70 9.93 14.05 22.16
CA GLY A 70 8.77 14.49 22.93
C GLY A 70 7.80 13.31 23.13
N GLN A 71 7.76 12.78 24.35
CA GLN A 71 6.60 12.04 24.84
C GLN A 71 5.48 13.05 25.07
N GLU A 72 4.60 13.22 24.08
CA GLU A 72 3.39 14.01 24.25
C GLU A 72 2.16 13.10 24.10
N ASP A 73 1.55 12.86 25.26
CA ASP A 73 0.15 12.58 25.53
C ASP A 73 -0.63 11.73 24.51
N ARG A 74 -0.65 10.43 24.82
CA ARG A 74 -1.59 9.45 24.28
C ARG A 74 -3.01 9.73 24.78
N GLU A 75 -3.63 10.80 24.31
CA GLU A 75 -5.09 10.95 24.41
C GLU A 75 -5.77 10.23 23.23
N GLY A 76 -6.16 8.99 23.50
CA GLY A 76 -7.52 8.51 23.18
C GLY A 76 -7.95 8.26 21.74
N ALA A 77 -7.13 8.49 20.71
CA ALA A 77 -7.51 8.09 19.35
C ALA A 77 -7.32 6.59 19.15
N THR A 78 -8.42 5.83 19.17
CA THR A 78 -8.44 4.41 18.81
C THR A 78 -7.88 4.24 17.39
N LEU A 79 -6.87 3.36 17.24
CA LEU A 79 -6.21 3.10 15.94
C LEU A 79 -7.20 2.64 14.85
N ALA A 80 -8.36 2.12 15.25
CA ALA A 80 -9.45 1.76 14.36
C ALA A 80 -10.05 2.94 13.58
N SER A 81 -9.93 4.18 14.07
CA SER A 81 -10.45 5.40 13.39
C SER A 81 -9.62 5.83 12.17
N VAL A 82 -8.48 5.19 11.91
CA VAL A 82 -7.61 5.56 10.78
C VAL A 82 -8.21 5.13 9.45
N ASP A 83 -8.97 4.03 9.44
CA ASP A 83 -9.60 3.48 8.26
C ASP A 83 -11.05 3.98 8.08
N GLU A 84 -11.51 4.88 8.96
CA GLU A 84 -12.85 5.45 8.91
C GLU A 84 -13.04 6.30 7.65
N GLY A 85 -13.86 5.79 6.71
CA GLY A 85 -14.13 6.41 5.41
C GLY A 85 -13.32 5.82 4.24
N LEU A 86 -12.49 4.80 4.47
CA LEU A 86 -11.94 3.98 3.39
C LEU A 86 -12.99 2.94 2.92
N ALA A 87 -13.03 2.69 1.62
CA ALA A 87 -13.83 1.61 1.08
C ALA A 87 -13.25 0.25 1.49
N ASP A 88 -14.10 -0.77 1.57
CA ASP A 88 -13.68 -2.14 1.80
C ASP A 88 -12.69 -2.58 0.72
N LEU A 89 -11.74 -3.44 1.11
CA LEU A 89 -10.84 -4.04 0.15
C LEU A 89 -11.63 -4.95 -0.79
N PRO A 90 -11.29 -4.96 -2.09
CA PRO A 90 -11.87 -5.92 -3.01
C PRO A 90 -11.54 -7.34 -2.55
N GLU A 91 -12.46 -8.27 -2.77
CA GLU A 91 -12.28 -9.69 -2.38
C GLU A 91 -11.08 -10.36 -3.08
N GLY A 92 -10.68 -9.86 -4.24
CA GLY A 92 -9.53 -10.35 -4.99
C GLY A 92 -9.16 -9.44 -6.16
N TYR A 93 -8.17 -9.86 -6.94
CA TYR A 93 -7.64 -9.05 -8.05
C TYR A 93 -8.32 -9.33 -9.39
N GLY A 94 -9.31 -10.23 -9.42
CA GLY A 94 -10.09 -10.56 -10.62
C GLY A 94 -9.37 -11.45 -11.62
N GLU A 95 -8.12 -11.84 -11.35
CA GLU A 95 -7.32 -12.70 -12.23
C GLU A 95 -6.84 -13.94 -11.48
N SER A 96 -6.93 -15.10 -12.14
CA SER A 96 -6.34 -16.32 -11.62
C SER A 96 -4.82 -16.26 -11.73
N ARG A 97 -4.13 -16.30 -10.59
CA ARG A 97 -2.68 -16.21 -10.53
C ARG A 97 -2.12 -17.13 -9.45
N ILE A 98 -0.97 -17.73 -9.76
CA ILE A 98 -0.14 -18.41 -8.77
C ILE A 98 1.26 -17.77 -8.78
N VAL A 99 1.84 -17.61 -7.59
CA VAL A 99 3.16 -17.03 -7.39
C VAL A 99 3.94 -17.92 -6.44
N LEU A 100 5.14 -18.32 -6.86
CA LEU A 100 6.09 -19.04 -6.04
C LEU A 100 7.23 -18.08 -5.66
N MET A 101 7.52 -17.97 -4.36
CA MET A 101 8.56 -17.12 -3.81
C MET A 101 9.59 -18.00 -3.08
N PRO A 102 10.84 -18.09 -3.57
CA PRO A 102 11.87 -18.87 -2.90
C PRO A 102 12.22 -18.25 -1.54
N ARG A 103 12.38 -19.09 -0.52
CA ARG A 103 12.83 -18.68 0.83
C ARG A 103 14.29 -19.07 1.03
N ASP A 104 14.63 -20.32 0.75
CA ASP A 104 15.97 -20.90 0.86
C ASP A 104 16.07 -22.12 -0.10
N PRO A 105 17.21 -22.83 -0.19
CA PRO A 105 17.37 -23.96 -1.12
C PRO A 105 16.39 -25.12 -0.92
N GLN A 106 15.71 -25.23 0.24
CA GLN A 106 14.79 -26.30 0.56
C GLN A 106 13.33 -25.83 0.69
N TRP A 107 13.07 -24.52 0.80
CA TRP A 107 11.76 -23.97 1.08
C TRP A 107 11.36 -22.86 0.11
N ALA A 108 10.09 -22.86 -0.28
CA ALA A 108 9.44 -21.77 -1.01
C ALA A 108 8.04 -21.52 -0.44
N TYR A 109 7.58 -20.27 -0.53
CA TYR A 109 6.21 -19.89 -0.27
C TYR A 109 5.42 -19.86 -1.57
N THR A 110 4.18 -20.31 -1.52
CA THR A 110 3.28 -20.28 -2.67
C THR A 110 2.04 -19.50 -2.31
N TYR A 111 1.67 -18.55 -3.15
CA TYR A 111 0.46 -17.75 -3.03
C TYR A 111 -0.35 -17.93 -4.30
N TRP A 112 -1.66 -18.02 -4.17
CA TRP A 112 -2.55 -18.05 -5.32
C TRP A 112 -3.80 -17.24 -5.03
N ASP A 113 -4.36 -16.66 -6.08
CA ASP A 113 -5.67 -16.05 -6.10
C ASP A 113 -6.45 -16.66 -7.27
N VAL A 114 -7.70 -17.04 -7.01
CA VAL A 114 -8.59 -17.61 -8.02
C VAL A 114 -9.97 -17.01 -7.78
N PRO A 115 -10.47 -16.14 -8.69
CA PRO A 115 -11.79 -15.57 -8.57
C PRO A 115 -12.88 -16.65 -8.49
N ASN A 116 -13.93 -16.42 -7.71
CA ASN A 116 -14.99 -17.41 -7.53
C ASN A 116 -15.70 -17.76 -8.85
N GLU A 117 -15.88 -16.79 -9.76
CA GLU A 117 -16.43 -17.04 -11.10
C GLU A 117 -15.61 -18.08 -11.88
N HIS A 118 -14.28 -18.03 -11.80
CA HIS A 118 -13.41 -19.02 -12.45
C HIS A 118 -13.53 -20.40 -11.78
N LYS A 119 -13.62 -20.44 -10.44
CA LYS A 119 -13.84 -21.70 -9.71
C LYS A 119 -15.16 -22.34 -10.10
N GLU A 120 -16.25 -21.56 -10.15
CA GLU A 120 -17.57 -22.03 -10.54
C GLU A 120 -17.59 -22.55 -11.98
N ASN A 121 -16.99 -21.82 -12.92
CA ASN A 121 -16.85 -22.28 -14.30
C ASN A 121 -16.13 -23.62 -14.41
N LEU A 122 -15.07 -23.84 -13.62
CA LEU A 122 -14.36 -25.12 -13.57
C LEU A 122 -15.19 -26.22 -12.90
N ARG A 123 -15.95 -25.90 -11.84
CA ARG A 123 -16.87 -26.85 -11.19
C ARG A 123 -17.99 -27.29 -12.14
N SER A 124 -18.54 -26.38 -12.95
CA SER A 124 -19.52 -26.71 -13.99
C SER A 124 -18.96 -27.65 -15.06
N GLN A 125 -17.64 -27.65 -15.27
CA GLN A 125 -16.95 -28.57 -16.18
C GLN A 125 -16.56 -29.90 -15.52
N GLY A 126 -16.98 -30.14 -14.28
CA GLY A 126 -16.70 -31.37 -13.52
C GLY A 126 -15.51 -31.25 -12.57
N GLY A 127 -14.96 -30.05 -12.35
CA GLY A 127 -13.98 -29.80 -11.29
C GLY A 127 -14.56 -30.08 -9.91
N GLN A 128 -13.87 -30.87 -9.10
CA GLN A 128 -14.36 -31.32 -7.79
C GLN A 128 -13.64 -30.64 -6.62
N GLN A 129 -12.33 -30.47 -6.75
CA GLN A 129 -11.49 -29.94 -5.68
C GLN A 129 -10.33 -29.13 -6.27
N LEU A 130 -9.99 -28.03 -5.59
CA LEU A 130 -8.78 -27.29 -5.89
C LEU A 130 -7.58 -28.06 -5.34
N ALA A 131 -6.53 -28.22 -6.16
CA ALA A 131 -5.31 -28.87 -5.75
C ALA A 131 -4.08 -28.12 -6.28
N LEU A 132 -3.04 -28.07 -5.47
CA LEU A 132 -1.72 -27.57 -5.85
C LEU A 132 -0.89 -28.72 -6.40
N ARG A 133 -0.44 -28.62 -7.65
CA ARG A 133 0.46 -29.59 -8.28
C ARG A 133 1.85 -29.01 -8.47
N ILE A 134 2.85 -29.73 -7.99
CA ILE A 134 4.26 -29.39 -8.14
C ILE A 134 4.87 -30.36 -9.14
N TYR A 135 5.45 -29.80 -10.18
CA TYR A 135 6.13 -30.52 -11.25
C TYR A 135 7.62 -30.22 -11.20
N ASP A 136 8.44 -31.27 -11.20
CA ASP A 136 9.86 -31.10 -11.46
C ASP A 136 10.09 -30.96 -12.97
N ALA A 137 10.37 -29.72 -13.38
CA ALA A 137 10.67 -29.35 -14.76
C ALA A 137 12.18 -29.15 -15.01
N THR A 138 13.04 -29.62 -14.09
CA THR A 138 14.50 -29.52 -14.26
C THR A 138 14.95 -30.31 -15.48
N ASP A 139 15.71 -29.65 -16.36
CA ASP A 139 16.31 -30.21 -17.57
C ASP A 139 15.33 -30.88 -18.55
N ILE A 140 14.06 -30.47 -18.55
CA ILE A 140 13.05 -30.98 -19.48
C ILE A 140 12.30 -29.85 -20.19
N ASN A 141 11.87 -30.14 -21.42
CA ASN A 141 10.92 -29.32 -22.14
C ASN A 141 9.50 -29.88 -21.94
N LEU A 142 8.66 -29.15 -21.21
CA LEU A 142 7.28 -29.51 -20.90
C LEU A 142 6.37 -29.64 -22.15
N ASP A 143 6.76 -29.06 -23.29
CA ASP A 143 5.99 -29.17 -24.54
C ASP A 143 6.00 -30.59 -25.11
N TYR A 144 7.06 -31.37 -24.81
CA TYR A 144 7.30 -32.68 -25.41
C TYR A 144 7.65 -33.79 -24.40
N GLN A 145 8.02 -33.43 -23.18
CA GLN A 145 8.49 -34.37 -22.16
C GLN A 145 7.60 -34.32 -20.93
N SER A 146 7.29 -35.50 -20.41
CA SER A 146 6.56 -35.62 -19.14
C SER A 146 7.44 -35.19 -17.96
N PRO A 147 6.89 -34.48 -16.98
CA PRO A 147 7.59 -34.13 -15.74
C PRO A 147 8.11 -35.35 -15.00
N HIS A 148 9.30 -35.23 -14.40
CA HIS A 148 9.93 -36.35 -13.67
C HIS A 148 9.16 -36.71 -12.40
N SER A 149 8.82 -35.70 -11.61
CA SER A 149 8.13 -35.84 -10.33
C SER A 149 6.88 -34.98 -10.33
N ILE A 150 5.76 -35.57 -9.92
CA ILE A 150 4.48 -34.90 -9.73
C ILE A 150 4.06 -35.11 -8.29
N GLN A 151 3.88 -34.01 -7.56
CA GLN A 151 3.32 -34.01 -6.21
C GLN A 151 2.03 -33.22 -6.23
N GLU A 152 0.94 -33.82 -5.74
CA GLU A 152 -0.37 -33.18 -5.68
C GLU A 152 -0.78 -33.00 -4.22
N TYR A 153 -1.22 -31.79 -3.90
CA TYR A 153 -1.68 -31.41 -2.58
C TYR A 153 -3.11 -30.87 -2.68
N PRO A 154 -4.11 -31.55 -2.10
CA PRO A 154 -5.46 -31.00 -2.03
C PRO A 154 -5.44 -29.70 -1.23
N CYS A 155 -6.18 -28.70 -1.72
CA CYS A 155 -6.45 -27.49 -0.96
C CYS A 155 -7.78 -27.66 -0.22
N ASP A 156 -7.75 -27.36 1.07
CA ASP A 156 -8.97 -27.21 1.86
C ASP A 156 -9.48 -25.77 1.63
N GLU A 157 -10.65 -25.66 0.99
CA GLU A 157 -11.39 -24.39 0.80
C GLU A 157 -12.60 -24.32 1.73
#